data_AF-A0A9E4ZEI1-F1
#
_entry.id   AF-A0A9E4ZEI1-F1
#
_cell.length_a   1.000
_cell.length_b   1.000
_cell.length_c   1.000
_cell.angle_alpha   90.00
_cell.angle_beta   90.00
_cell.angle_gamma   90.00
#
_symmetry.space_group_name_H-M   'P 1'
#
loop_
_entity.id
_entity.type
_entity.pdbx_description
1 polymer ?
#
loop_
_entity_poly.entity_id
_entity_poly.type
_entity_poly.pdbx_seq_one_letter_code
_entity_poly.pdbx_strand_id
1 'polypeptide(L)'
;MNEIVVQTKDNKQVVYLPEKCIGCGTCTMVCPKDTLIIGSVGPVARGLINKEYLDIRETCITCGMCTKICPTGALEMREDGKPVCDENFLCSSLAPTTVNDNCVHCGVCEQICPQGAIETKQWLANDGSARIDGETIIDQETCVHCGWCSEVCPTDAITVQKPFEGTWTRDEDVCQACRTCVDVCPCNALFNPEWAPGERVDKVAQRPDACLYCGACAVACPVNAIDVQKTAIIPDMGKKALFEKKLLNKPSATPVLTSVLVTDEDACLGCGNCVIMCPVNANSSKDLAAGALNELDEKPLLEVRNGTVNVVDQEVCGSCGACALICPVSAIWLEKREVE
;
A
#
# COMPACT_ATOMS: atom_id res chain seq x y z
N MET A 1 -0.44 18.51 10.18
CA MET A 1 0.28 17.47 9.44
C MET A 1 1.58 17.21 10.16
N ASN A 2 1.93 15.94 10.38
CA ASN A 2 3.17 15.55 11.04
C ASN A 2 4.24 15.40 9.96
N GLU A 3 5.03 16.44 9.69
CA GLU A 3 6.10 16.35 8.67
C GLU A 3 7.43 15.90 9.30
N ILE A 4 8.17 15.05 8.59
CA ILE A 4 9.45 14.51 9.04
C ILE A 4 10.55 15.00 8.10
N VAL A 5 11.50 15.75 8.65
CA VAL A 5 12.67 16.20 7.89
C VAL A 5 13.63 15.02 7.73
N VAL A 6 13.80 14.52 6.49
CA VAL A 6 14.73 13.43 6.18
C VAL A 6 16.18 13.93 6.27
N GLN A 7 16.46 15.10 5.69
CA GLN A 7 17.77 15.73 5.72
C GLN A 7 17.66 17.19 5.26
N THR A 8 18.41 18.06 5.92
CA THR A 8 18.70 19.41 5.44
C THR A 8 20.17 19.50 5.06
N LYS A 9 20.47 20.09 3.91
CA LYS A 9 21.83 20.42 3.48
C LYS A 9 21.80 21.70 2.67
N ASP A 10 22.59 22.68 3.08
CA ASP A 10 22.58 24.04 2.52
C ASP A 10 21.16 24.63 2.58
N ASN A 11 20.62 25.12 1.48
CA ASN A 11 19.24 25.62 1.38
C ASN A 11 18.22 24.55 0.96
N LYS A 12 18.63 23.28 0.84
CA LYS A 12 17.81 22.17 0.32
C LYS A 12 17.41 21.20 1.43
N GLN A 13 16.19 20.72 1.33
CA GLN A 13 15.61 19.79 2.29
C GLN A 13 14.81 18.69 1.59
N VAL A 14 14.93 17.46 2.09
CA VAL A 14 14.00 16.38 1.77
C VAL A 14 13.06 16.20 2.94
N VAL A 15 11.75 16.26 2.70
CA VAL A 15 10.69 16.16 3.70
C VAL A 15 9.83 14.94 3.38
N TYR A 16 9.47 14.19 4.41
CA TYR A 16 8.53 13.08 4.37
C TYR A 16 7.20 13.49 5.00
N LEU A 17 6.12 13.26 4.25
CA LEU A 17 4.73 13.52 4.59
C LEU A 17 4.02 12.16 4.74
N PRO A 18 3.93 11.61 5.97
CA PRO A 18 3.45 10.25 6.17
C PRO A 18 2.00 10.05 5.75
N GLU A 19 1.15 11.07 5.88
CA GLU A 19 -0.27 11.03 5.52
C GLU A 19 -0.52 10.78 4.02
N LYS A 20 0.45 11.12 3.16
CA LYS A 20 0.38 10.87 1.71
C LYS A 20 1.02 9.54 1.31
N CYS A 21 1.66 8.84 2.25
CA CYS A 21 2.45 7.66 1.95
C CYS A 21 1.57 6.41 1.81
N ILE A 22 1.70 5.72 0.68
CA ILE A 22 0.94 4.49 0.39
C ILE A 22 1.75 3.20 0.59
N GLY A 23 2.90 3.26 1.27
CA GLY A 23 3.71 2.07 1.56
C GLY A 23 4.27 1.31 0.34
N CYS A 24 4.44 1.97 -0.82
CA CYS A 24 4.82 1.27 -2.06
C CYS A 24 6.31 0.96 -2.22
N GLY A 25 7.19 1.64 -1.50
CA GLY A 25 8.64 1.38 -1.49
C GLY A 25 9.42 1.86 -2.71
N THR A 26 8.79 2.47 -3.72
CA THR A 26 9.47 2.98 -4.93
C THR A 26 10.65 3.93 -4.61
N CYS A 27 10.53 4.71 -3.54
CA CYS A 27 11.58 5.62 -3.07
C CYS A 27 12.85 4.88 -2.60
N THR A 28 12.70 3.71 -1.98
CA THR A 28 13.82 2.88 -1.50
C THR A 28 14.60 2.29 -2.67
N MET A 29 13.91 1.90 -3.75
CA MET A 29 14.53 1.33 -4.96
C MET A 29 15.41 2.31 -5.72
N VAL A 30 15.12 3.62 -5.62
CA VAL A 30 15.89 4.65 -6.33
C VAL A 30 16.98 5.28 -5.47
N CYS A 31 16.86 5.19 -4.14
CA CYS A 31 17.78 5.81 -3.19
C CYS A 31 19.21 5.24 -3.36
N PRO A 32 20.23 6.07 -3.63
CA PRO A 32 21.60 5.60 -3.80
C PRO A 32 22.35 5.35 -2.48
N LYS A 33 21.73 5.64 -1.34
CA LYS A 33 22.35 5.60 0.01
C LYS A 33 21.59 4.73 1.00
N ASP A 34 20.55 4.05 0.54
CA ASP A 34 19.68 3.21 1.37
C ASP A 34 19.19 3.92 2.65
N THR A 35 18.98 5.24 2.51
CA THR A 35 18.52 6.15 3.57
C THR A 35 17.10 5.83 4.00
N LEU A 36 16.25 5.43 3.04
CA LEU A 36 14.84 5.14 3.27
C LEU A 36 14.69 3.62 3.37
N ILE A 37 14.17 3.15 4.50
CA ILE A 37 13.88 1.76 4.75
C ILE A 37 12.37 1.60 4.78
N ILE A 38 11.83 0.69 3.97
CA ILE A 38 10.41 0.36 4.02
C ILE A 38 10.20 -0.94 4.79
N GLY A 39 9.18 -0.98 5.64
CA GLY A 39 8.86 -2.17 6.42
C GLY A 39 7.54 -2.03 7.14
N SER A 40 7.02 -3.14 7.67
CA SER A 40 5.79 -3.17 8.47
C SER A 40 4.57 -2.53 7.76
N VAL A 41 4.49 -2.63 6.43
CA VAL A 41 3.43 -1.98 5.64
C VAL A 41 2.04 -2.48 6.03
N GLY A 42 1.89 -3.79 6.24
CA GLY A 42 0.63 -4.40 6.68
C GLY A 42 0.07 -3.81 7.97
N PRO A 43 0.79 -3.87 9.11
CA PRO A 43 0.30 -3.36 10.39
C PRO A 43 0.17 -1.84 10.41
N VAL A 44 1.02 -1.08 9.69
CA VAL A 44 0.85 0.38 9.58
C VAL A 44 -0.47 0.71 8.88
N ALA A 45 -0.75 0.09 7.72
CA ALA A 45 -2.01 0.31 7.00
C ALA A 45 -3.24 -0.13 7.80
N ARG A 46 -3.09 -1.15 8.66
CA ARG A 46 -4.14 -1.67 9.55
C ARG A 46 -4.29 -0.88 10.86
N GLY A 47 -3.42 0.10 11.13
CA GLY A 47 -3.44 0.87 12.38
C GLY A 47 -3.05 0.05 13.63
N LEU A 48 -2.26 -1.01 13.47
CA LEU A 48 -1.88 -1.94 14.53
C LEU A 48 -0.55 -1.60 15.21
N ILE A 49 0.16 -0.60 14.71
CA ILE A 49 1.45 -0.16 15.21
C ILE A 49 1.55 1.35 15.04
N ASN A 50 2.04 2.03 16.08
CA ASN A 50 2.28 3.48 16.03
C ASN A 50 3.67 3.76 15.42
N LYS A 51 3.77 3.64 14.10
CA LYS A 51 4.96 4.02 13.32
C LYS A 51 4.59 4.38 11.88
N GLU A 52 5.54 4.98 11.18
CA GLU A 52 5.39 5.28 9.76
C GLU A 52 5.83 4.13 8.84
N TYR A 53 5.45 4.20 7.57
CA TYR A 53 5.88 3.23 6.56
C TYR A 53 7.40 3.25 6.30
N LEU A 54 8.03 4.41 6.50
CA LEU A 54 9.45 4.61 6.25
C LEU A 54 10.22 4.88 7.54
N ASP A 55 11.26 4.10 7.78
CA ASP A 55 12.33 4.46 8.72
C ASP A 55 13.46 5.16 7.94
N ILE A 56 14.12 6.12 8.58
CA ILE A 56 15.06 7.04 7.93
C ILE A 56 16.44 6.94 8.60
N ARG A 57 17.48 6.57 7.83
CA ARG A 57 18.88 6.60 8.27
C ARG A 57 19.52 7.96 8.02
N GLU A 58 20.57 8.27 8.79
CA GLU A 58 21.37 9.50 8.65
C GLU A 58 22.41 9.45 7.50
N THR A 59 22.05 8.85 6.36
CA THR A 59 22.94 8.70 5.19
C THR A 59 22.53 9.55 3.98
N CYS A 60 21.48 10.35 4.14
CA CYS A 60 20.90 11.14 3.06
C CYS A 60 21.90 12.17 2.53
N ILE A 61 22.05 12.20 1.21
CA ILE A 61 22.87 13.20 0.50
C ILE A 61 22.04 14.29 -0.19
N THR A 62 20.74 14.38 0.11
CA THR A 62 19.82 15.39 -0.44
C THR A 62 19.79 15.41 -1.98
N CYS A 63 19.85 14.23 -2.62
CA CYS A 63 19.87 14.13 -4.09
C CYS A 63 18.49 14.29 -4.76
N GLY A 64 17.40 14.15 -4.00
CA GLY A 64 16.01 14.29 -4.48
C GLY A 64 15.52 13.17 -5.41
N MET A 65 16.21 12.04 -5.53
CA MET A 65 15.72 10.95 -6.41
C MET A 65 14.40 10.35 -5.90
N CYS A 66 14.26 10.22 -4.58
CA CYS A 66 13.07 9.68 -3.94
C CYS A 66 11.86 10.61 -4.05
N THR A 67 12.07 11.93 -4.00
CA THR A 67 11.01 12.94 -4.14
C THR A 67 10.49 12.99 -5.57
N LYS A 68 11.39 12.91 -6.55
CA LYS A 68 11.06 12.96 -7.98
C LYS A 68 10.23 11.79 -8.48
N ILE A 69 10.35 10.62 -7.87
CA ILE A 69 9.62 9.43 -8.33
C ILE A 69 8.43 9.06 -7.45
N CYS A 70 8.19 9.82 -6.37
CA CYS A 70 7.09 9.55 -5.46
C CYS A 70 5.75 9.81 -6.18
N PRO A 71 4.89 8.79 -6.35
CA PRO A 71 3.64 8.96 -7.10
C PRO A 71 2.61 9.81 -6.38
N THR A 72 2.67 9.89 -5.05
CA THR A 72 1.69 10.61 -4.21
C THR A 72 2.23 11.92 -3.64
N GLY A 73 3.47 12.30 -3.96
CA GLY A 73 4.10 13.46 -3.34
C GLY A 73 4.38 13.33 -1.84
N ALA A 74 4.36 12.11 -1.28
CA ALA A 74 4.71 11.87 0.13
C ALA A 74 6.17 12.20 0.48
N LEU A 75 7.04 12.30 -0.52
CA LEU A 75 8.41 12.79 -0.35
C LEU A 75 8.57 14.07 -1.16
N GLU A 76 8.81 15.16 -0.45
CA GLU A 76 8.88 16.51 -1.02
C GLU A 76 10.31 17.03 -0.99
N MET A 77 10.70 17.71 -2.06
CA MET A 77 11.93 18.51 -2.08
C MET A 77 11.57 19.95 -1.73
N ARG A 78 12.25 20.56 -0.77
CA ARG A 78 12.14 22.00 -0.49
C ARG A 78 13.46 22.72 -0.76
N GLU A 79 13.36 23.94 -1.26
CA GLU A 79 14.47 24.87 -1.43
C GLU A 79 14.06 26.22 -0.83
N ASP A 80 14.92 26.78 0.03
CA ASP A 80 14.62 28.00 0.82
C ASP A 80 13.29 27.89 1.60
N GLY A 81 13.00 26.67 2.10
CA GLY A 81 11.80 26.35 2.88
C GLY A 81 10.52 26.20 2.06
N LYS A 82 10.57 26.27 0.72
CA LYS A 82 9.40 26.13 -0.15
C LYS A 82 9.43 24.83 -0.95
N PRO A 83 8.28 24.16 -1.16
CA PRO A 83 8.19 23.01 -2.06
C PRO A 83 8.72 23.36 -3.46
N VAL A 84 9.57 22.49 -4.00
CA VAL A 84 10.02 22.52 -5.38
C VAL A 84 9.38 21.35 -6.10
N CYS A 85 8.54 21.67 -7.08
CA CYS A 85 7.87 20.69 -7.91
C CYS A 85 7.80 21.24 -9.34
N ASP A 86 8.58 20.64 -10.24
CA ASP A 86 8.71 21.03 -11.65
C ASP A 86 8.53 19.78 -12.55
N GLU A 87 8.77 19.88 -13.85
CA GLU A 87 8.62 18.77 -14.80
C GLU A 87 9.55 17.56 -14.55
N ASN A 88 10.46 17.63 -13.57
CA ASN A 88 11.31 16.50 -13.16
C ASN A 88 10.65 15.62 -12.08
N PHE A 89 9.44 15.94 -11.60
CA PHE A 89 8.75 15.19 -10.56
C PHE A 89 7.57 14.43 -11.17
N LEU A 90 7.42 13.16 -10.79
CA LEU A 90 6.39 12.28 -11.32
C LEU A 90 4.99 12.84 -11.03
N CYS A 91 4.77 13.33 -9.81
CA CYS A 91 3.47 13.83 -9.37
C CYS A 91 3.04 15.13 -10.07
N SER A 92 3.96 16.00 -10.47
CA SER A 92 3.65 17.21 -11.26
C SER A 92 3.54 16.94 -12.77
N SER A 93 4.24 15.93 -13.26
CA SER A 93 4.15 15.51 -14.67
C SER A 93 2.89 14.69 -14.98
N LEU A 94 2.18 14.21 -13.95
CA LEU A 94 0.89 13.56 -14.11
C LEU A 94 -0.18 14.56 -14.57
N ALA A 95 -0.91 14.21 -15.62
CA ALA A 95 -2.12 14.93 -15.99
C ALA A 95 -3.14 14.82 -14.84
N PRO A 96 -3.74 15.93 -14.40
CA PRO A 96 -4.75 15.90 -13.35
C PRO A 96 -5.95 15.07 -13.80
N THR A 97 -6.63 14.46 -12.82
CA THR A 97 -7.90 13.79 -13.11
C THR A 97 -8.96 14.86 -13.36
N THR A 98 -9.53 14.90 -14.57
CA THR A 98 -10.45 15.96 -15.00
C THR A 98 -11.85 15.43 -15.27
N VAL A 99 -12.84 16.30 -15.10
CA VAL A 99 -14.25 16.08 -15.43
C VAL A 99 -14.61 17.05 -16.55
N ASN A 100 -15.20 16.56 -17.64
CA ASN A 100 -15.65 17.38 -18.76
C ASN A 100 -17.17 17.64 -18.72
N ASP A 101 -17.66 18.43 -19.68
CA ASP A 101 -19.06 18.88 -19.75
C ASP A 101 -20.09 17.75 -20.03
N ASN A 102 -19.64 16.52 -20.31
CA ASN A 102 -20.55 15.36 -20.42
C ASN A 102 -21.00 14.83 -19.04
N CYS A 103 -20.47 15.39 -17.94
CA CYS A 103 -20.85 14.97 -16.61
C CYS A 103 -22.33 15.28 -16.33
N VAL A 104 -23.04 14.29 -15.79
CA VAL A 104 -24.44 14.44 -15.34
C VAL A 104 -24.56 14.48 -13.82
N HIS A 105 -23.42 14.69 -13.13
CA HIS A 105 -23.32 14.82 -11.68
C HIS A 105 -24.02 13.70 -10.89
N CYS A 106 -24.00 12.44 -11.37
CA CYS A 106 -24.76 11.34 -10.76
C CYS A 106 -24.23 10.83 -9.41
N GLY A 107 -23.00 11.20 -9.02
CA GLY A 107 -22.39 10.82 -7.74
C GLY A 107 -21.81 9.40 -7.67
N VAL A 108 -21.89 8.60 -8.73
CA VAL A 108 -21.34 7.22 -8.73
C VAL A 108 -19.83 7.22 -8.52
N CYS A 109 -19.11 8.17 -9.12
CA CYS A 109 -17.66 8.30 -8.98
C CYS A 109 -17.22 8.63 -7.54
N GLU A 110 -18.01 9.42 -6.80
CA GLU A 110 -17.77 9.73 -5.39
C GLU A 110 -17.94 8.49 -4.51
N GLN A 111 -19.00 7.71 -4.72
CA GLN A 111 -19.26 6.51 -3.93
C GLN A 111 -18.22 5.40 -4.14
N ILE A 112 -17.66 5.28 -5.34
CA ILE A 112 -16.67 4.23 -5.64
C ILE A 112 -15.23 4.65 -5.27
N CYS A 113 -14.98 5.94 -5.02
CA CYS A 113 -13.60 6.43 -4.85
C CYS A 113 -12.99 5.89 -3.56
N PRO A 114 -11.94 5.02 -3.62
CA PRO A 114 -11.37 4.41 -2.43
C PRO A 114 -10.64 5.39 -1.52
N GLN A 115 -10.31 6.58 -2.05
CA GLN A 115 -9.61 7.63 -1.33
C GLN A 115 -10.56 8.73 -0.81
N GLY A 116 -11.85 8.71 -1.19
CA GLY A 116 -12.77 9.80 -0.85
C GLY A 116 -12.38 11.15 -1.47
N ALA A 117 -11.72 11.14 -2.63
CA ALA A 117 -11.16 12.34 -3.28
C ALA A 117 -12.16 13.12 -4.15
N ILE A 118 -13.45 12.74 -4.17
CA ILE A 118 -14.44 13.29 -5.10
C ILE A 118 -15.65 13.78 -4.32
N GLU A 119 -16.11 15.00 -4.60
CA GLU A 119 -17.32 15.59 -4.03
C GLU A 119 -18.30 15.93 -5.17
N THR A 120 -19.55 15.46 -5.06
CA THR A 120 -20.62 15.75 -6.03
C THR A 120 -21.74 16.53 -5.35
N LYS A 121 -22.07 17.70 -5.89
CA LYS A 121 -23.20 18.54 -5.46
C LYS A 121 -24.28 18.52 -6.54
N GLN A 122 -25.54 18.42 -6.13
CA GLN A 122 -26.70 18.32 -7.02
C GLN A 122 -27.77 19.33 -6.60
N TRP A 123 -28.45 19.94 -7.58
CA TRP A 123 -29.60 20.82 -7.39
C TRP A 123 -30.55 20.76 -8.59
N LEU A 124 -31.74 21.34 -8.46
CA LEU A 124 -32.69 21.45 -9.58
C LEU A 124 -32.25 22.57 -10.54
N ALA A 125 -32.32 22.31 -11.84
CA ALA A 125 -31.98 23.28 -12.86
C ALA A 125 -32.83 24.57 -12.74
N ASN A 126 -32.20 25.72 -12.94
CA ASN A 126 -32.84 27.04 -12.84
C ASN A 126 -33.71 27.40 -14.07
N ASP A 127 -33.83 26.50 -15.04
CA ASP A 127 -34.59 26.67 -16.29
C ASP A 127 -36.06 26.22 -16.17
N GLY A 128 -36.50 25.83 -14.97
CA GLY A 128 -37.86 25.35 -14.70
C GLY A 128 -38.10 23.91 -15.16
N SER A 129 -37.08 23.21 -15.67
CA SER A 129 -37.15 21.79 -15.95
C SER A 129 -36.95 20.96 -14.67
N ALA A 130 -37.36 19.68 -14.71
CA ALA A 130 -37.10 18.72 -13.65
C ALA A 130 -35.67 18.10 -13.74
N ARG A 131 -34.76 18.74 -14.49
CA ARG A 131 -33.38 18.27 -14.65
C ARG A 131 -32.59 18.53 -13.37
N ILE A 132 -31.76 17.56 -13.00
CA ILE A 132 -30.74 17.74 -11.97
C ILE A 132 -29.50 18.34 -12.63
N ASP A 133 -29.02 19.44 -12.07
CA ASP A 133 -27.77 20.10 -12.40
C ASP A 133 -26.81 19.95 -11.21
N GLY A 134 -25.53 20.23 -11.38
CA GLY A 134 -24.57 19.96 -10.32
C GLY A 134 -23.14 20.43 -10.55
N GLU A 135 -22.28 20.03 -9.62
CA GLU A 135 -20.84 20.22 -9.69
C GLU A 135 -20.14 18.96 -9.18
N THR A 136 -19.14 18.48 -9.90
CA THR A 136 -18.31 17.34 -9.50
C THR A 136 -16.86 17.82 -9.41
N ILE A 137 -16.29 17.78 -8.20
CA ILE A 137 -14.93 18.25 -7.92
C ILE A 137 -14.07 17.08 -7.51
N ILE A 138 -12.85 17.01 -8.03
CA ILE A 138 -11.86 16.00 -7.68
C ILE A 138 -10.68 16.68 -6.99
N ASP A 139 -10.45 16.33 -5.73
CA ASP A 139 -9.28 16.74 -4.96
C ASP A 139 -8.03 16.02 -5.49
N GLN A 140 -7.16 16.78 -6.14
CA GLN A 140 -5.93 16.25 -6.75
C GLN A 140 -4.87 15.89 -5.71
N GLU A 141 -4.95 16.41 -4.48
CA GLU A 141 -4.00 16.06 -3.42
C GLU A 141 -4.29 14.69 -2.80
N THR A 142 -5.58 14.32 -2.75
CA THR A 142 -6.04 13.02 -2.23
C THR A 142 -6.15 11.96 -3.34
N CYS A 143 -6.33 12.37 -4.59
CA CYS A 143 -6.44 11.45 -5.72
C CYS A 143 -5.14 10.65 -5.94
N VAL A 144 -5.25 9.32 -5.94
CA VAL A 144 -4.12 8.41 -6.28
C VAL A 144 -4.11 7.98 -7.75
N HIS A 145 -4.97 8.56 -8.60
CA HIS A 145 -5.05 8.25 -10.04
C HIS A 145 -5.40 6.79 -10.36
N CYS A 146 -6.20 6.13 -9.51
CA CYS A 146 -6.51 4.70 -9.67
C CYS A 146 -7.33 4.37 -10.93
N GLY A 147 -8.25 5.24 -11.34
CA GLY A 147 -9.09 5.02 -12.53
C GLY A 147 -10.55 4.66 -12.25
N TRP A 148 -10.93 4.28 -11.02
CA TRP A 148 -12.30 3.84 -10.70
C TRP A 148 -13.39 4.81 -11.18
N CYS A 149 -13.19 6.11 -10.98
CA CYS A 149 -14.14 7.13 -11.40
C CYS A 149 -14.34 7.20 -12.92
N SER A 150 -13.28 6.94 -13.69
CA SER A 150 -13.36 6.87 -15.16
C SER A 150 -14.13 5.61 -15.59
N GLU A 151 -13.77 4.45 -15.02
CA GLU A 151 -14.37 3.15 -15.38
C GLU A 151 -15.87 3.04 -15.05
N VAL A 152 -16.33 3.69 -13.98
CA VAL A 152 -17.76 3.66 -13.61
C VAL A 152 -18.57 4.81 -14.23
N CYS A 153 -17.94 5.73 -14.95
CA CYS A 153 -18.62 6.91 -15.45
C CYS A 153 -19.56 6.52 -16.61
N PRO A 154 -20.89 6.69 -16.48
CA PRO A 154 -21.82 6.28 -17.52
C PRO A 154 -21.77 7.17 -18.78
N THR A 155 -21.08 8.30 -18.72
CA THR A 155 -20.99 9.29 -19.80
C THR A 155 -19.55 9.56 -20.25
N ASP A 156 -18.58 8.74 -19.80
CA ASP A 156 -17.16 8.89 -20.12
C ASP A 156 -16.62 10.31 -19.86
N ALA A 157 -17.17 10.97 -18.83
CA ALA A 157 -16.87 12.38 -18.54
C ALA A 157 -15.54 12.57 -17.80
N ILE A 158 -14.93 11.49 -17.29
CA ILE A 158 -13.76 11.54 -16.40
C ILE A 158 -12.53 10.95 -17.10
N THR A 159 -11.45 11.72 -17.15
CA THR A 159 -10.15 11.27 -17.68
C THR A 159 -9.13 11.10 -16.57
N VAL A 160 -8.44 9.97 -16.54
CA VAL A 160 -7.38 9.66 -15.56
C VAL A 160 -6.10 9.27 -16.28
N GLN A 161 -4.96 9.84 -15.87
CA GLN A 161 -3.63 9.34 -16.24
C GLN A 161 -2.99 8.67 -15.02
N LYS A 162 -2.56 7.42 -15.18
CA LYS A 162 -1.82 6.67 -14.16
C LYS A 162 -0.32 7.03 -14.15
N PRO A 163 0.41 6.80 -13.05
CA PRO A 163 1.86 7.01 -12.99
C PRO A 163 2.67 5.93 -13.71
N PHE A 164 2.20 4.68 -13.65
CA PHE A 164 2.94 3.52 -14.16
C PHE A 164 2.02 2.57 -14.91
N GLU A 165 2.60 1.89 -15.89
CA GLU A 165 2.10 0.60 -16.38
C GLU A 165 2.89 -0.52 -15.70
N GLY A 166 2.35 -1.74 -15.70
CA GLY A 166 3.06 -2.85 -15.09
C GLY A 166 2.39 -4.19 -15.26
N THR A 167 3.00 -5.17 -14.61
CA THR A 167 2.46 -6.51 -14.43
C THR A 167 2.23 -6.76 -12.94
N TRP A 168 1.25 -7.61 -12.67
CA TRP A 168 0.97 -8.13 -11.35
C TRP A 168 0.74 -9.63 -11.49
N THR A 169 1.39 -10.41 -10.65
CA THR A 169 1.16 -11.85 -10.57
C THR A 169 1.12 -12.29 -9.11
N ARG A 170 0.42 -13.39 -8.86
CA ARG A 170 0.34 -13.99 -7.53
C ARG A 170 0.49 -15.49 -7.64
N ASP A 171 1.45 -16.02 -6.90
CA ASP A 171 1.64 -17.45 -6.74
C ASP A 171 0.52 -18.02 -5.84
N GLU A 172 -0.35 -18.84 -6.44
CA GLU A 172 -1.47 -19.47 -5.74
C GLU A 172 -1.05 -20.53 -4.73
N ASP A 173 0.08 -21.19 -4.95
CA ASP A 173 0.58 -22.22 -4.05
C ASP A 173 1.21 -21.62 -2.79
N VAL A 174 1.76 -20.40 -2.91
CA VAL A 174 2.35 -19.66 -1.78
C VAL A 174 1.29 -18.80 -1.05
N CYS A 175 0.30 -18.26 -1.76
CA CYS A 175 -0.70 -17.39 -1.16
C CYS A 175 -1.54 -18.10 -0.09
N GLN A 176 -1.56 -17.55 1.13
CA GLN A 176 -2.33 -18.07 2.26
C GLN A 176 -3.64 -17.30 2.52
N ALA A 177 -4.10 -16.49 1.55
CA ALA A 177 -5.33 -15.70 1.64
C ALA A 177 -5.47 -14.81 2.91
N CYS A 178 -4.37 -14.36 3.51
CA CYS A 178 -4.37 -13.54 4.74
C CYS A 178 -4.90 -12.09 4.58
N ARG A 179 -5.33 -11.73 3.35
CA ARG A 179 -5.93 -10.44 2.98
C ARG A 179 -5.05 -9.18 3.16
N THR A 180 -3.83 -9.29 3.67
CA THR A 180 -2.93 -8.14 3.88
C THR A 180 -2.74 -7.29 2.62
N CYS A 181 -2.60 -7.92 1.45
CA CYS A 181 -2.48 -7.20 0.17
C CYS A 181 -3.73 -6.41 -0.23
N VAL A 182 -4.92 -6.88 0.16
CA VAL A 182 -6.20 -6.21 -0.07
C VAL A 182 -6.29 -4.97 0.82
N ASP A 183 -5.98 -5.14 2.11
CA ASP A 183 -6.12 -4.07 3.10
C ASP A 183 -5.11 -2.92 2.87
N VAL A 184 -3.92 -3.21 2.35
CA VAL A 184 -2.90 -2.17 2.05
C VAL A 184 -3.10 -1.51 0.69
N CYS A 185 -4.01 -2.00 -0.16
CA CYS A 185 -4.14 -1.50 -1.53
C CYS A 185 -4.81 -0.11 -1.52
N PRO A 186 -4.10 0.99 -1.88
CA PRO A 186 -4.70 2.32 -1.87
C PRO A 186 -5.80 2.47 -2.93
N CYS A 187 -5.82 1.59 -3.92
CA CYS A 187 -6.75 1.68 -5.05
C CYS A 187 -7.95 0.76 -4.90
N ASN A 188 -8.02 -0.07 -3.85
CA ASN A 188 -8.97 -1.18 -3.78
C ASN A 188 -8.96 -2.04 -5.07
N ALA A 189 -7.77 -2.22 -5.67
CA ALA A 189 -7.59 -2.95 -6.92
C ALA A 189 -7.42 -4.46 -6.70
N LEU A 190 -7.28 -4.90 -5.45
CA LEU A 190 -7.18 -6.30 -5.05
C LEU A 190 -8.38 -6.67 -4.20
N PHE A 191 -8.96 -7.84 -4.44
CA PHE A 191 -10.15 -8.29 -3.73
C PHE A 191 -10.21 -9.82 -3.65
N ASN A 192 -10.91 -10.35 -2.66
CA ASN A 192 -11.24 -11.77 -2.60
C ASN A 192 -12.52 -11.99 -3.43
N PRO A 193 -12.50 -12.79 -4.51
CA PRO A 193 -13.69 -13.10 -5.30
C PRO A 193 -14.77 -13.80 -4.46
N GLU A 194 -16.02 -13.53 -4.78
CA GLU A 194 -17.13 -14.39 -4.35
C GLU A 194 -17.01 -15.76 -5.02
N TRP A 195 -17.52 -16.81 -4.36
CA TRP A 195 -17.44 -18.18 -4.84
C TRP A 195 -18.71 -18.95 -4.48
N ALA A 196 -19.14 -19.83 -5.38
CA ALA A 196 -20.19 -20.81 -5.08
C ALA A 196 -19.60 -22.11 -4.52
N PRO A 197 -20.35 -22.89 -3.72
CA PRO A 197 -19.89 -24.19 -3.22
C PRO A 197 -19.39 -25.11 -4.34
N GLY A 198 -18.13 -25.54 -4.26
CA GLY A 198 -17.47 -26.40 -5.25
C GLY A 198 -16.75 -25.65 -6.38
N GLU A 199 -16.89 -24.33 -6.45
CA GLU A 199 -16.14 -23.50 -7.38
C GLU A 199 -14.71 -23.24 -6.89
N ARG A 200 -13.75 -23.28 -7.82
CA ARG A 200 -12.37 -22.86 -7.55
C ARG A 200 -12.19 -21.46 -8.13
N VAL A 201 -12.06 -20.49 -7.24
CA VAL A 201 -11.71 -19.11 -7.59
C VAL A 201 -10.30 -18.80 -7.12
N ASP A 202 -9.75 -17.72 -7.69
CA ASP A 202 -8.53 -17.11 -7.20
C ASP A 202 -8.65 -16.70 -5.73
N LYS A 203 -7.63 -16.94 -4.90
CA LYS A 203 -7.62 -16.50 -3.49
C LYS A 203 -7.74 -14.98 -3.36
N VAL A 204 -7.09 -14.24 -4.26
CA VAL A 204 -7.07 -12.76 -4.36
C VAL A 204 -6.99 -12.31 -5.81
N ALA A 205 -8.08 -11.82 -6.40
CA ALA A 205 -8.06 -11.30 -7.77
C ALA A 205 -7.57 -9.84 -7.83
N GLN A 206 -7.16 -9.41 -9.02
CA GLN A 206 -6.74 -8.05 -9.34
C GLN A 206 -7.68 -7.42 -10.38
N ARG A 207 -7.97 -6.13 -10.23
CA ARG A 207 -8.50 -5.28 -11.30
C ARG A 207 -7.37 -4.45 -11.94
N PRO A 208 -6.91 -4.79 -13.15
CA PRO A 208 -5.84 -4.05 -13.83
C PRO A 208 -6.19 -2.57 -14.06
N ASP A 209 -7.45 -2.29 -14.37
CA ASP A 209 -7.95 -0.93 -14.67
C ASP A 209 -7.93 -0.02 -13.44
N ALA A 210 -7.90 -0.58 -12.23
CA ALA A 210 -7.72 0.18 -10.98
C ALA A 210 -6.28 0.15 -10.43
N CYS A 211 -5.41 -0.71 -10.97
CA CYS A 211 -4.06 -0.91 -10.43
C CYS A 211 -3.09 0.18 -10.88
N LEU A 212 -2.31 0.74 -9.95
CA LEU A 212 -1.22 1.68 -10.22
C LEU A 212 0.13 1.01 -10.47
N TYR A 213 0.24 -0.30 -10.21
CA TYR A 213 1.52 -1.03 -10.20
C TYR A 213 2.55 -0.41 -9.22
N CYS A 214 2.06 0.17 -8.12
CA CYS A 214 2.90 0.86 -7.14
C CYS A 214 3.82 -0.10 -6.37
N GLY A 215 3.35 -1.31 -6.07
CA GLY A 215 4.09 -2.36 -5.36
C GLY A 215 3.72 -2.56 -3.89
N ALA A 216 2.84 -1.72 -3.31
CA ALA A 216 2.50 -1.79 -1.87
C ALA A 216 2.03 -3.19 -1.41
N CYS A 217 1.24 -3.88 -2.24
CA CYS A 217 0.78 -5.24 -1.96
C CYS A 217 1.90 -6.29 -1.95
N ALA A 218 2.92 -6.14 -2.81
CA ALA A 218 4.09 -7.00 -2.82
C ALA A 218 4.95 -6.74 -1.58
N VAL A 219 5.20 -5.46 -1.25
CA VAL A 219 5.96 -5.06 -0.05
C VAL A 219 5.28 -5.54 1.24
N ALA A 220 3.95 -5.57 1.29
CA ALA A 220 3.21 -6.02 2.46
C ALA A 220 3.00 -7.53 2.54
N CYS A 221 3.34 -8.29 1.49
CA CYS A 221 3.05 -9.72 1.45
C CYS A 221 4.01 -10.49 2.38
N PRO A 222 3.52 -11.10 3.48
CA PRO A 222 4.40 -11.72 4.47
C PRO A 222 5.07 -13.01 3.98
N VAL A 223 4.63 -13.55 2.85
CA VAL A 223 5.11 -14.81 2.26
C VAL A 223 5.64 -14.61 0.83
N ASN A 224 5.78 -13.35 0.38
CA ASN A 224 6.28 -13.02 -0.96
C ASN A 224 5.51 -13.69 -2.12
N ALA A 225 4.20 -13.92 -1.95
CA ALA A 225 3.35 -14.54 -2.98
C ALA A 225 2.98 -13.60 -4.13
N ILE A 226 3.29 -12.30 -4.05
CA ILE A 226 2.88 -11.29 -5.04
C ILE A 226 4.11 -10.66 -5.66
N ASP A 227 4.17 -10.63 -7.00
CA ASP A 227 5.15 -9.86 -7.77
C ASP A 227 4.47 -8.73 -8.51
N VAL A 228 5.05 -7.53 -8.42
CA VAL A 228 4.60 -6.33 -9.14
C VAL A 228 5.80 -5.67 -9.77
N GLN A 229 5.76 -5.53 -11.09
CA GLN A 229 6.81 -4.90 -11.87
C GLN A 229 6.24 -3.74 -12.67
N LYS A 230 6.93 -2.61 -12.65
CA LYS A 230 6.58 -1.47 -13.50
C LYS A 230 7.15 -1.73 -14.89
N THR A 231 6.36 -1.62 -15.94
CA THR A 231 6.80 -1.80 -17.33
C THR A 231 7.00 -0.47 -18.04
N ALA A 232 6.34 0.60 -17.58
CA ALA A 232 6.56 1.95 -18.04
C ALA A 232 6.32 2.98 -16.92
N ILE A 233 7.02 4.11 -17.01
CA ILE A 233 6.61 5.35 -16.36
C ILE A 233 5.79 6.11 -17.41
N ILE A 234 4.53 6.41 -17.11
CA ILE A 234 3.59 6.92 -18.12
C ILE A 234 3.87 8.37 -18.48
N PRO A 235 3.85 9.33 -17.53
CA PRO A 235 4.04 10.73 -17.88
C PRO A 235 5.43 10.99 -18.47
N ASP A 236 5.53 12.04 -19.29
CA ASP A 236 6.82 12.55 -19.71
C ASP A 236 7.39 13.43 -18.61
N MET A 237 8.64 13.16 -18.23
CA MET A 237 9.26 13.83 -17.09
C MET A 237 10.77 13.94 -17.26
N GLY A 238 11.35 14.97 -16.66
CA GLY A 238 12.78 15.18 -16.68
C GLY A 238 13.55 14.00 -16.07
N LYS A 239 14.61 13.57 -16.77
CA LYS A 239 15.48 12.46 -16.36
C LYS A 239 14.76 11.09 -16.21
N LYS A 240 13.62 10.90 -16.88
CA LYS A 240 12.86 9.63 -16.93
C LYS A 240 13.73 8.39 -17.14
N ALA A 241 14.65 8.41 -18.12
CA ALA A 241 15.55 7.29 -18.43
C ALA A 241 16.40 6.78 -17.23
N LEU A 242 16.75 7.67 -16.28
CA LEU A 242 17.48 7.29 -15.07
C LEU A 242 16.61 6.42 -14.15
N PHE A 243 15.34 6.79 -13.99
CA PHE A 243 14.37 6.05 -13.19
C PHE A 243 13.95 4.76 -13.88
N GLU A 244 13.80 4.78 -15.20
CA GLU A 244 13.47 3.59 -15.96
C GLU A 244 14.50 2.48 -15.76
N LYS A 245 15.80 2.81 -15.84
CA LYS A 245 16.89 1.88 -15.54
C LYS A 245 16.85 1.33 -14.11
N LYS A 246 16.35 2.12 -13.16
CA LYS A 246 16.27 1.75 -11.75
C LYS A 246 15.02 0.92 -11.43
N LEU A 247 13.91 1.13 -12.13
CA LEU A 247 12.59 0.62 -11.74
C LEU A 247 11.94 -0.37 -12.71
N LEU A 248 12.15 -0.23 -14.02
CA LEU A 248 11.37 -1.02 -14.97
C LEU A 248 11.77 -2.50 -14.97
N ASN A 249 10.78 -3.38 -15.04
CA ASN A 249 10.91 -4.84 -15.07
C ASN A 249 11.73 -5.39 -13.89
N LYS A 250 11.63 -4.72 -12.74
CA LYS A 250 12.23 -5.17 -11.49
C LYS A 250 11.13 -5.46 -10.47
N PRO A 251 11.37 -6.43 -9.58
CA PRO A 251 10.46 -6.68 -8.46
C PRO A 251 10.35 -5.42 -7.59
N SER A 252 9.23 -5.31 -6.90
CA SER A 252 8.99 -4.24 -5.92
C SER A 252 10.00 -4.27 -4.78
N ALA A 253 10.04 -3.19 -3.98
CA ALA A 253 10.98 -3.05 -2.89
C ALA A 253 10.91 -4.25 -1.91
N THR A 254 12.08 -4.72 -1.47
CA THR A 254 12.16 -5.73 -0.42
C THR A 254 11.97 -5.03 0.94
N PRO A 255 10.92 -5.39 1.71
CA PRO A 255 10.72 -4.81 3.03
C PRO A 255 11.78 -5.30 4.02
N VAL A 256 12.16 -4.45 4.96
CA VAL A 256 12.93 -4.85 6.14
C VAL A 256 11.97 -5.08 7.30
N LEU A 257 12.29 -6.04 8.15
CA LEU A 257 11.54 -6.30 9.37
C LEU A 257 11.78 -5.17 10.37
N THR A 258 10.92 -4.16 10.34
CA THR A 258 11.02 -2.95 11.18
C THR A 258 10.04 -2.97 12.37
N SER A 259 9.59 -4.17 12.73
CA SER A 259 8.75 -4.44 13.90
C SER A 259 9.05 -5.82 14.49
N VAL A 260 8.68 -6.01 15.74
CA VAL A 260 8.73 -7.28 16.45
C VAL A 260 7.35 -7.67 16.97
N LEU A 261 7.10 -8.96 17.12
CA LEU A 261 5.90 -9.46 17.78
C LEU A 261 6.18 -9.54 19.28
N VAL A 262 5.23 -9.02 20.06
CA VAL A 262 5.28 -9.10 21.51
C VAL A 262 4.02 -9.82 21.99
N THR A 263 4.18 -10.68 22.98
CA THR A 263 3.10 -11.48 23.58
C THR A 263 3.00 -11.20 25.08
N ASP A 264 1.77 -11.21 25.60
CA ASP A 264 1.48 -11.17 27.03
C ASP A 264 0.96 -12.54 27.46
N GLU A 265 1.77 -13.26 28.25
CA GLU A 265 1.43 -14.60 28.74
C GLU A 265 0.28 -14.59 29.74
N ASP A 266 0.13 -13.54 30.55
CA ASP A 266 -0.91 -13.43 31.58
C ASP A 266 -2.28 -13.15 30.95
N ALA A 267 -2.30 -12.37 29.87
CA ALA A 267 -3.51 -12.11 29.11
C ALA A 267 -3.87 -13.25 28.13
N CYS A 268 -2.91 -14.09 27.74
CA CYS A 268 -3.10 -15.08 26.69
C CYS A 268 -4.07 -16.21 27.11
N LEU A 269 -5.07 -16.48 26.26
CA LEU A 269 -6.01 -17.59 26.47
C LEU A 269 -5.53 -18.94 25.90
N GLY A 270 -4.39 -18.99 25.20
CA GLY A 270 -3.89 -20.21 24.58
C GLY A 270 -4.71 -20.75 23.40
N CYS A 271 -5.66 -19.96 22.86
CA CYS A 271 -6.61 -20.44 21.84
C CYS A 271 -5.99 -20.79 20.48
N GLY A 272 -4.78 -20.32 20.18
CA GLY A 272 -4.06 -20.63 18.93
C GLY A 272 -4.55 -19.90 17.67
N ASN A 273 -5.50 -18.97 17.77
CA ASN A 273 -6.01 -18.24 16.59
C ASN A 273 -4.92 -17.52 15.79
N CYS A 274 -3.97 -16.87 16.48
CA CYS A 274 -2.84 -16.20 15.86
C CYS A 274 -1.87 -17.18 15.18
N VAL A 275 -1.73 -18.39 15.73
CA VAL A 275 -0.89 -19.47 15.16
C VAL A 275 -1.50 -19.98 13.86
N ILE A 276 -2.82 -20.19 13.84
CA ILE A 276 -3.57 -20.72 12.70
C ILE A 276 -3.71 -19.69 11.58
N MET A 277 -3.98 -18.42 11.92
CA MET A 277 -4.15 -17.35 10.94
C MET A 277 -2.81 -16.84 10.38
N CYS A 278 -1.67 -17.22 10.99
CA CYS A 278 -0.36 -16.75 10.57
C CYS A 278 0.02 -17.32 9.18
N PRO A 279 0.15 -16.46 8.14
CA PRO A 279 0.50 -16.92 6.81
C PRO A 279 1.93 -17.48 6.74
N VAL A 280 2.84 -17.01 7.60
CA VAL A 280 4.22 -17.53 7.68
C VAL A 280 4.22 -18.96 8.21
N ASN A 281 3.41 -19.24 9.24
CA ASN A 281 3.21 -20.61 9.74
C ASN A 281 2.55 -21.50 8.71
N ALA A 282 1.51 -21.02 8.02
CA ALA A 282 0.84 -21.80 6.99
C ALA A 282 1.76 -22.11 5.80
N ASN A 283 2.74 -21.25 5.50
CA ASN A 283 3.67 -21.47 4.40
C ASN A 283 4.71 -22.58 4.66
N SER A 284 4.92 -23.01 5.91
CA SER A 284 5.93 -24.04 6.23
C SER A 284 5.46 -25.47 5.96
N SER A 285 4.16 -25.72 5.73
CA SER A 285 3.69 -26.99 5.17
C SER A 285 2.42 -26.80 4.35
N LYS A 286 2.43 -27.41 3.16
CA LYS A 286 1.37 -27.29 2.14
C LYS A 286 0.02 -27.90 2.59
N ASP A 287 0.02 -28.72 3.63
CA ASP A 287 -1.15 -29.42 4.16
C ASP A 287 -1.90 -28.60 5.24
N LEU A 288 -1.43 -27.39 5.58
CA LEU A 288 -1.77 -26.69 6.82
C LEU A 288 -2.67 -25.46 6.66
N ALA A 289 -3.76 -25.59 5.92
CA ALA A 289 -4.90 -24.70 6.05
C ALA A 289 -5.98 -25.42 6.86
N ALA A 290 -6.09 -25.09 8.15
CA ALA A 290 -7.01 -25.63 9.16
C ALA A 290 -6.60 -26.98 9.82
N GLY A 291 -6.14 -26.90 11.09
CA GLY A 291 -6.17 -28.01 12.06
C GLY A 291 -4.88 -28.80 12.26
N ALA A 292 -4.04 -28.97 11.23
CA ALA A 292 -2.86 -29.84 11.30
C ALA A 292 -1.56 -29.17 11.82
N LEU A 293 -1.59 -27.88 12.21
CA LEU A 293 -0.46 -27.21 12.87
C LEU A 293 -0.05 -27.92 14.18
N ASN A 294 -0.96 -28.67 14.79
CA ASN A 294 -0.69 -29.49 15.97
C ASN A 294 0.23 -30.68 15.71
N GLU A 295 0.41 -31.08 14.45
CA GLU A 295 1.24 -32.24 14.05
C GLU A 295 2.65 -31.85 13.61
N LEU A 296 2.94 -30.54 13.48
CA LEU A 296 4.30 -30.07 13.30
C LEU A 296 5.05 -30.11 14.63
N ASP A 297 6.16 -30.87 14.64
CA ASP A 297 7.10 -30.92 15.77
C ASP A 297 7.67 -29.51 16.08
N GLU A 298 7.87 -28.68 15.06
CA GLU A 298 8.34 -27.30 15.19
C GLU A 298 7.53 -26.36 14.28
N LYS A 299 7.03 -25.26 14.85
CA LYS A 299 6.34 -24.19 14.11
C LYS A 299 7.31 -23.05 13.83
N PRO A 300 7.27 -22.42 12.64
CA PRO A 300 8.32 -21.50 12.25
C PRO A 300 8.26 -20.15 12.99
N LEU A 301 7.07 -19.59 13.24
CA LEU A 301 6.94 -18.26 13.86
C LEU A 301 6.22 -18.28 15.20
N LEU A 302 5.01 -18.85 15.25
CA LEU A 302 4.18 -18.85 16.46
C LEU A 302 3.81 -20.28 16.86
N GLU A 303 3.85 -20.55 18.16
CA GLU A 303 3.35 -21.80 18.73
C GLU A 303 2.51 -21.58 19.99
N VAL A 304 1.67 -22.56 20.34
CA VAL A 304 1.08 -22.63 21.68
C VAL A 304 1.92 -23.58 22.51
N ARG A 305 2.51 -23.08 23.60
CA ARG A 305 3.35 -23.85 24.52
C ARG A 305 2.96 -23.48 25.95
N ASN A 306 2.77 -24.49 26.80
CA ASN A 306 2.33 -24.31 28.19
C ASN A 306 1.03 -23.49 28.35
N GLY A 307 0.14 -23.56 27.37
CA GLY A 307 -1.14 -22.84 27.39
C GLY A 307 -1.07 -21.37 26.96
N THR A 308 0.11 -20.88 26.54
CA THR A 308 0.28 -19.51 26.04
C THR A 308 0.91 -19.51 24.65
N VAL A 309 0.70 -18.43 23.90
CA VAL A 309 1.32 -18.25 22.59
C VAL A 309 2.73 -17.73 22.78
N ASN A 310 3.70 -18.33 22.08
CA ASN A 310 5.10 -17.95 22.09
C ASN A 310 5.56 -17.60 20.67
N VAL A 311 6.47 -16.63 20.57
CA VAL A 311 7.19 -16.32 19.32
C VAL A 311 8.45 -17.19 19.27
N VAL A 312 8.52 -18.09 18.28
CA VAL A 312 9.60 -19.06 18.11
C VAL A 312 10.80 -18.42 17.40
N ASP A 313 10.56 -17.82 16.24
CA ASP A 313 11.59 -17.14 15.46
C ASP A 313 11.08 -15.80 14.96
N GLN A 314 11.59 -14.72 15.54
CA GLN A 314 11.17 -13.37 15.18
C GLN A 314 11.59 -12.97 13.76
N GLU A 315 12.67 -13.55 13.22
CA GLU A 315 13.29 -13.14 11.95
C GLU A 315 12.51 -13.61 10.73
N VAL A 316 11.69 -14.66 10.85
CA VAL A 316 10.80 -15.12 9.77
C VAL A 316 9.47 -14.36 9.73
N CYS A 317 9.22 -13.46 10.68
CA CYS A 317 7.99 -12.67 10.72
C CYS A 317 7.89 -11.75 9.49
N GLY A 318 6.86 -11.94 8.68
CA GLY A 318 6.56 -11.06 7.54
C GLY A 318 5.87 -9.74 7.91
N SER A 319 5.73 -9.43 9.20
CA SER A 319 5.12 -8.20 9.73
C SER A 319 3.82 -7.79 9.00
N CYS A 320 2.82 -8.68 9.01
CA CYS A 320 1.51 -8.38 8.41
C CYS A 320 0.46 -7.94 9.44
N GLY A 321 0.61 -8.33 10.71
CA GLY A 321 -0.34 -8.00 11.78
C GLY A 321 -1.60 -8.86 11.85
N ALA A 322 -1.71 -9.94 11.06
CA ALA A 322 -2.88 -10.82 11.07
C ALA A 322 -3.12 -11.47 12.46
N CYS A 323 -2.05 -11.79 13.18
CA CYS A 323 -2.09 -12.33 14.54
C CYS A 323 -2.70 -11.34 15.55
N ALA A 324 -2.35 -10.06 15.46
CA ALA A 324 -2.86 -9.01 16.34
C ALA A 324 -4.36 -8.75 16.07
N LEU A 325 -4.79 -8.77 14.80
CA LEU A 325 -6.20 -8.58 14.43
C LEU A 325 -7.14 -9.66 14.98
N ILE A 326 -6.69 -10.91 15.00
CA ILE A 326 -7.54 -12.04 15.38
C ILE A 326 -7.52 -12.33 16.89
N CYS A 327 -6.64 -11.69 17.65
CA CYS A 327 -6.50 -11.94 19.08
C CYS A 327 -7.68 -11.33 19.86
N PRO A 328 -8.54 -12.14 20.50
CA PRO A 328 -9.74 -11.63 21.16
C PRO A 328 -9.46 -10.85 22.45
N VAL A 329 -8.25 -10.98 22.99
CA VAL A 329 -7.81 -10.39 24.27
C VAL A 329 -6.59 -9.48 24.10
N SER A 330 -6.20 -9.18 22.86
CA SER A 330 -5.05 -8.33 22.55
C SER A 330 -3.72 -8.77 23.20
N ALA A 331 -3.58 -10.05 23.55
CA ALA A 331 -2.38 -10.64 24.15
C ALA A 331 -1.18 -10.82 23.18
N ILE A 332 -1.29 -10.32 21.94
CA ILE A 332 -0.21 -10.30 20.96
C ILE A 332 -0.33 -9.03 20.11
N TRP A 333 0.75 -8.29 19.97
CA TRP A 333 0.81 -7.03 19.21
C TRP A 333 2.15 -6.84 18.53
N LEU A 334 2.29 -5.75 17.77
CA LEU A 334 3.55 -5.36 17.13
C LEU A 334 4.12 -4.11 17.78
N GLU A 335 5.42 -4.13 18.00
CA GLU A 335 6.19 -2.95 18.43
C GLU A 335 7.23 -2.57 17.38
N LYS A 336 7.64 -1.30 17.38
CA LYS A 336 8.67 -0.81 16.46
C LYS A 336 9.99 -1.53 16.78
N ARG A 337 10.63 -2.07 15.75
CA ARG A 337 12.01 -2.57 15.80
C ARG A 337 12.90 -1.50 15.20
N GLU A 338 13.90 -1.06 15.95
CA GLU A 338 14.95 -0.22 15.38
C GLU A 338 15.80 -1.06 14.42
N VAL A 339 16.12 -0.47 13.26
CA VAL A 339 16.90 -1.13 12.21
C VAL A 339 18.16 -0.32 12.00
N GLU A 340 19.32 -0.96 12.17
CA GLU A 340 20.65 -0.37 11.89
C GLU A 340 20.85 -0.10 10.40
#